data_AF-A0A6G2Q452-F1
#
_entry.id   AF-A0A6G2Q452-F1
#
_cell.length_a   1.000
_cell.length_b   1.000
_cell.length_c   1.000
_cell.angle_alpha   90.00
_cell.angle_beta   90.00
_cell.angle_gamma   90.00
#
_symmetry.space_group_name_H-M   'P 1'
#
loop_
_entity.id
_entity.type
_entity.pdbx_description
1 polymer ?
#
loop_
_entity_poly.entity_id
_entity_poly.type
_entity_poly.pdbx_seq_one_letter_code
_entity_poly.pdbx_strand_id
1 'polypeptide(L)'
;ETLQAVRVAHRVGLKVALITDLALGPLADEADVTFATGTGSRLVFDSYAAPNVMAAALLQAMTDADPERTQARLEKYEQVSDQHQFFVRD
;
A
#
# COMPACT_ATOMS: atom_id res chain seq x y z
N GLU A 1 -9.14 12.57 -9.83
CA GLU A 1 -8.73 12.81 -8.43
C GLU A 1 -7.34 12.25 -8.12
N THR A 2 -7.07 10.95 -8.37
CA THR A 2 -5.77 10.30 -8.07
C THR A 2 -4.55 11.01 -8.65
N LEU A 3 -4.56 11.40 -9.93
CA LEU A 3 -3.46 12.15 -10.56
C LEU A 3 -3.17 13.47 -9.84
N GLN A 4 -4.22 14.16 -9.36
CA GLN A 4 -4.05 15.40 -8.61
C GLN A 4 -3.40 15.13 -7.25
N ALA A 5 -3.75 14.02 -6.58
CA ALA A 5 -3.11 13.61 -5.34
C ALA A 5 -1.62 13.31 -5.53
N VAL A 6 -1.23 12.61 -6.61
CA VAL A 6 0.18 12.37 -6.97
C VAL A 6 0.93 13.68 -7.19
N ARG A 7 0.33 14.64 -7.91
CA ARG A 7 0.91 15.98 -8.12
C ARG A 7 1.01 16.80 -6.84
N VAL A 8 0.09 16.64 -5.89
CA VAL A 8 0.20 17.26 -4.56
C VAL A 8 1.37 16.64 -3.80
N ALA A 9 1.48 15.30 -3.78
CA ALA A 9 2.54 14.58 -3.11
C ALA A 9 3.94 15.04 -3.58
N HIS A 10 4.14 15.14 -4.90
CA HIS A 10 5.37 15.69 -5.48
C HIS A 10 5.65 17.12 -5.02
N ARG A 11 4.65 18.00 -5.04
CA ARG A 11 4.80 19.40 -4.63
C ARG A 11 5.21 19.56 -3.16
N VAL A 12 4.89 18.59 -2.30
CA VAL A 12 5.29 18.59 -0.89
C VAL A 12 6.53 17.73 -0.61
N GLY A 13 7.22 17.22 -1.64
CA GLY A 13 8.45 16.46 -1.53
C GLY A 13 8.28 14.99 -1.15
N LEU A 14 7.08 14.44 -1.25
CA LEU A 14 6.84 13.00 -1.05
C LEU A 14 7.20 12.21 -2.30
N LYS A 15 7.62 10.96 -2.09
CA LYS A 15 7.81 9.95 -3.14
C LYS A 15 6.56 9.12 -3.33
N VAL A 16 6.25 8.76 -4.57
CA VAL A 16 5.04 8.02 -4.95
C VAL A 16 5.42 6.68 -5.57
N ALA A 17 4.97 5.60 -4.93
CA ALA A 17 4.94 4.26 -5.51
C ALA A 17 3.52 3.96 -6.02
N LEU A 18 3.37 3.77 -7.33
CA LEU A 18 2.13 3.39 -7.97
C LEU A 18 2.03 1.86 -8.05
N ILE A 19 0.96 1.28 -7.52
CA ILE A 19 0.62 -0.14 -7.71
C ILE A 19 -0.63 -0.18 -8.60
N THR A 20 -0.52 -0.84 -9.76
CA THR A 20 -1.59 -0.84 -10.77
C THR A 20 -1.55 -2.14 -11.58
N ASP A 21 -2.71 -2.56 -12.06
CA ASP A 21 -2.84 -3.64 -13.03
C ASP A 21 -2.31 -3.27 -14.43
N LEU A 22 -2.32 -1.98 -14.77
CA LEU A 22 -1.88 -1.48 -16.06
C LEU A 22 -1.19 -0.11 -15.95
N ALA A 23 0.11 -0.08 -16.23
CA ALA A 23 0.91 1.14 -16.20
C ALA A 23 0.75 1.97 -17.47
N LEU A 24 -0.41 2.63 -17.63
CA LEU A 24 -0.68 3.52 -18.77
C LEU A 24 -1.04 4.94 -18.34
N GLY A 25 -0.51 5.89 -19.10
CA GLY A 25 -0.89 7.28 -19.04
C GLY A 25 -0.29 8.05 -17.85
N PRO A 26 -0.83 9.25 -17.56
CA PRO A 26 -0.16 10.25 -16.74
C PRO A 26 0.14 9.81 -15.30
N LEU A 27 -0.58 8.82 -14.76
CA LEU A 27 -0.33 8.32 -13.42
C LEU A 27 1.00 7.56 -13.31
N ALA A 28 1.32 6.74 -14.31
CA ALA A 28 2.58 6.01 -14.36
C ALA A 28 3.75 6.97 -14.63
N ASP A 29 3.53 7.98 -15.49
CA ASP A 29 4.54 8.99 -15.83
C ASP A 29 4.93 9.87 -14.63
N GLU A 30 3.98 10.13 -13.72
CA GLU A 30 4.20 10.99 -12.55
C GLU A 30 4.62 10.19 -11.30
N ALA A 31 4.63 8.85 -11.33
CA ALA A 31 5.07 8.02 -10.21
C ALA A 31 6.60 7.86 -10.20
N ASP A 32 7.21 7.85 -9.02
CA ASP A 32 8.66 7.59 -8.88
C ASP A 32 8.99 6.11 -9.11
N VAL A 33 8.08 5.22 -8.69
CA VAL A 33 8.19 3.77 -8.87
C VAL A 33 6.82 3.24 -9.29
N THR A 34 6.78 2.37 -10.29
CA THR A 34 5.54 1.72 -10.73
C THR A 34 5.66 0.21 -10.64
N PHE A 35 4.78 -0.41 -9.87
CA PHE A 35 4.57 -1.86 -9.79
C PHE A 35 3.37 -2.22 -10.66
N ALA A 36 3.65 -2.58 -11.91
CA ALA A 36 2.64 -3.04 -12.86
C ALA A 36 2.39 -4.54 -12.67
N THR A 37 1.20 -4.91 -12.20
CA THR A 37 0.82 -6.28 -11.86
C THR A 37 -0.33 -6.72 -12.74
N GLY A 38 -0.01 -7.18 -13.95
CA GLY A 38 -1.01 -7.57 -14.93
C GLY A 38 -1.94 -8.68 -14.41
N THR A 39 -3.21 -8.59 -14.78
CA THR A 39 -4.25 -9.57 -14.45
C THR A 39 -4.90 -10.08 -15.73
N GLY A 40 -5.65 -11.17 -15.64
CA GLY A 40 -6.57 -11.52 -16.72
C GLY A 40 -7.54 -10.35 -16.98
N SER A 41 -7.84 -10.05 -18.24
CA SER A 41 -8.80 -8.99 -18.59
C SER A 41 -10.23 -9.54 -18.81
N ARG A 42 -10.47 -10.80 -18.42
CA ARG A 42 -11.73 -11.50 -18.70
C ARG A 42 -12.82 -11.07 -17.74
N LEU A 43 -12.47 -10.72 -16.51
CA LEU A 43 -13.40 -10.34 -15.46
C LEU A 43 -12.87 -9.09 -14.75
N VAL A 44 -13.75 -8.13 -14.45
CA VAL A 44 -13.35 -6.82 -13.87
C VAL A 44 -12.64 -6.98 -12.52
N PHE A 45 -13.01 -8.01 -11.74
CA PHE A 45 -12.38 -8.28 -10.45
C PHE A 45 -10.96 -8.84 -10.54
N ASP A 46 -10.57 -9.40 -11.68
CA ASP A 46 -9.20 -9.87 -11.88
C ASP A 46 -8.23 -8.70 -11.68
N SER A 47 -8.59 -7.50 -12.16
CA SER A 47 -7.86 -6.23 -12.05
C SER A 47 -7.45 -5.86 -10.62
N TYR A 48 -8.19 -6.30 -9.60
CA TYR A 48 -7.90 -5.95 -8.21
C TYR A 48 -6.99 -6.97 -7.52
N ALA A 49 -7.01 -8.23 -7.95
CA ALA A 49 -6.31 -9.31 -7.23
C ALA A 49 -4.79 -9.08 -7.19
N ALA A 50 -4.16 -8.83 -8.35
CA ALA A 50 -2.71 -8.71 -8.41
C ALA A 50 -2.17 -7.43 -7.72
N PRO A 51 -2.81 -6.24 -7.86
CA PRO A 51 -2.41 -5.07 -7.08
C PRO A 51 -2.46 -5.28 -5.56
N ASN A 52 -3.46 -5.99 -5.03
CA ASN A 52 -3.50 -6.28 -3.59
C ASN A 52 -2.39 -7.23 -3.15
N VAL A 53 -2.14 -8.29 -3.92
CA VAL A 53 -1.07 -9.23 -3.61
C VAL A 53 0.27 -8.51 -3.59
N MET A 54 0.49 -7.59 -4.53
CA MET A 54 1.69 -6.75 -4.55
C MET A 54 1.75 -5.79 -3.36
N ALA A 55 0.64 -5.18 -2.96
CA ALA A 55 0.60 -4.33 -1.77
C ALA A 55 0.94 -5.12 -0.49
N ALA A 56 0.39 -6.34 -0.35
CA ALA A 56 0.70 -7.22 0.77
C ALA A 56 2.17 -7.66 0.76
N ALA A 57 2.71 -8.02 -0.41
CA ALA A 57 4.11 -8.40 -0.56
C ALA A 57 5.06 -7.23 -0.26
N LEU A 58 4.72 -6.01 -0.69
CA LEU A 58 5.49 -4.81 -0.38
C LEU A 58 5.47 -4.52 1.12
N LEU A 59 4.31 -4.66 1.77
CA LEU A 59 4.21 -4.49 3.22
C LEU A 59 5.08 -5.52 3.96
N GLN A 60 5.04 -6.80 3.55
CA GLN A 60 5.90 -7.84 4.10
C GLN A 60 7.39 -7.51 3.91
N ALA A 61 7.78 -7.04 2.72
CA ALA A 61 9.16 -6.64 2.48
C ALA A 61 9.59 -5.45 3.38
N MET A 62 8.69 -4.51 3.65
CA MET A 62 8.94 -3.41 4.58
C MET A 62 9.09 -3.90 6.02
N THR A 63 8.32 -4.92 6.43
CA THR A 63 8.46 -5.51 7.77
C THR A 63 9.75 -6.31 7.91
N ASP A 64 10.14 -7.04 6.87
CA ASP A 64 11.39 -7.81 6.84
C ASP A 64 12.63 -6.91 6.86
N ALA A 65 12.53 -5.72 6.23
CA ALA A 65 13.62 -4.74 6.21
C ALA A 65 13.86 -4.05 7.57
N ASP A 66 12.87 -4.02 8.45
CA ASP A 66 12.97 -3.39 9.78
C ASP A 66 12.07 -4.12 10.80
N PRO A 67 12.48 -5.32 11.25
CA PRO A 67 11.67 -6.18 12.10
C PRO A 67 11.47 -5.60 13.51
N GLU A 68 12.49 -4.91 14.06
CA GLU A 68 12.41 -4.31 15.40
C GLU A 68 11.40 -3.17 15.45
N ARG A 69 11.43 -2.26 14.46
CA ARG A 69 10.42 -1.20 14.35
C ARG A 69 9.03 -1.78 14.14
N THR A 70 8.92 -2.84 13.35
CA THR A 70 7.64 -3.52 13.10
C THR A 70 7.07 -4.05 14.40
N GLN A 71 7.86 -4.81 15.15
CA GLN A 71 7.49 -5.36 16.45
C GLN A 71 7.05 -4.26 17.43
N ALA A 72 7.84 -3.19 17.56
CA ALA A 72 7.51 -2.08 18.46
C ALA A 72 6.19 -1.38 18.08
N ARG A 73 5.85 -1.29 16.79
CA ARG A 73 4.56 -0.72 16.35
C ARG A 73 3.39 -1.63 16.66
N LEU A 74 3.57 -2.95 16.56
CA LEU A 74 2.54 -3.94 16.92
C LEU A 74 2.26 -3.91 18.42
N GLU A 75 3.30 -3.93 19.25
CA GLU A 75 3.17 -3.84 20.71
C GLU A 75 2.46 -2.55 21.14
N LYS A 76 2.80 -1.42 20.52
CA LYS A 76 2.11 -0.15 20.78
C LYS A 76 0.63 -0.22 20.41
N TYR A 77 0.30 -0.88 19.29
CA TYR A 77 -1.09 -1.06 18.87
C TYR A 77 -1.87 -1.94 19.86
N GLU A 78 -1.27 -3.02 20.35
CA GLU A 78 -1.86 -3.89 21.37
C GLU A 78 -2.11 -3.13 22.68
N GLN A 79 -1.14 -2.36 23.17
CA GLN A 79 -1.30 -1.53 24.37
C GLN A 79 -2.47 -0.54 24.25
N VAL A 80 -2.62 0.11 23.10
CA VAL A 80 -3.74 1.03 22.84
C VAL A 80 -5.07 0.28 22.81
N SER A 81 -5.08 -0.90 22.16
CA SER A 81 -6.29 -1.73 22.07
C SER A 81 -6.78 -2.21 23.44
N ASP A 82 -5.85 -2.60 24.32
CA ASP A 82 -6.15 -3.00 25.70
C ASP A 82 -6.71 -1.83 26.52
N GLN A 83 -6.11 -0.64 26.40
CA GLN A 83 -6.58 0.56 27.11
C GLN A 83 -8.01 0.95 26.72
N HIS A 84 -8.37 0.77 25.44
CA HIS A 84 -9.67 1.16 24.92
C HIS A 84 -10.70 0.04 24.87
N GLN A 85 -10.36 -1.18 25.34
CA GLN A 85 -11.22 -2.36 25.25
C GLN A 85 -11.75 -2.57 23.82
N PHE A 86 -10.87 -2.36 22.84
CA PHE A 86 -11.25 -2.38 21.42
C PHE A 86 -11.76 -3.76 20.97
N PHE A 87 -11.21 -4.82 21.59
CA PHE A 87 -11.64 -6.19 21.36
C PHE A 87 -12.62 -6.64 22.46
N VAL A 88 -13.71 -7.27 22.03
CA VAL A 88 -14.65 -7.93 22.95
C VAL A 88 -13.92 -9.12 23.58
N ARG A 89 -13.93 -9.22 24.90
CA ARG A 89 -13.44 -10.41 25.61
C ARG A 89 -14.46 -11.54 25.38
N ASP A 90 -13.98 -12.72 24.99
CA ASP A 90 -14.78 -13.95 24.88
C ASP A 90 -15.52 -14.27 26.19
#